data_AF-A0A1H7YNP5-F1
#
_entry.id   AF-A0A1H7YNP5-F1
#
_cell.length_a   1.000
_cell.length_b   1.000
_cell.length_c   1.000
_cell.angle_alpha   90.00
_cell.angle_beta   90.00
_cell.angle_gamma   90.00
#
_symmetry.space_group_name_H-M   'P 1'
#
loop_
_entity.id
_entity.type
_entity.pdbx_description
1 polymer ?
#
loop_
_entity_poly.entity_id
_entity_poly.type
_entity_poly.pdbx_seq_one_letter_code
_entity_poly.pdbx_strand_id
1 'polypeptide(L)' 'MCGRSASTSSRRDLLSAFEATKAVGEELPPSYNIAPTKRVDVVLEGSPSDEPGVDPVRQVKQ' A
#
# COMPACT_ATOMS: atom_id res chain seq x y z
N MET A 1 -1.24 -17.51 15.16
CA MET A 1 -0.24 -17.20 14.12
C MET A 1 -1.00 -16.98 12.81
N CYS A 2 -1.07 -15.76 12.28
CA CYS A 2 -1.86 -15.43 11.09
C CYS A 2 -1.00 -15.61 9.83
N GLY A 3 -0.91 -16.84 9.29
CA GLY A 3 -0.03 -17.16 8.16
C GLY A 3 -0.63 -16.90 6.77
N ARG A 4 -1.91 -16.51 6.69
CA ARG A 4 -2.61 -16.18 5.44
C ARG A 4 -3.54 -14.99 5.68
N SER A 5 -3.72 -14.18 4.65
CA SER A 5 -4.64 -13.05 4.66
C SER A 5 -5.47 -13.01 3.37
N ALA A 6 -6.50 -12.18 3.38
CA ALA A 6 -7.31 -11.86 2.22
C ALA A 6 -7.36 -10.34 2.07
N SER A 7 -7.24 -9.85 0.84
CA SER A 7 -7.51 -8.45 0.51
C SER A 7 -8.27 -8.39 -0.80
N THR A 8 -9.40 -7.69 -0.78
CA THR A 8 -10.21 -7.38 -1.97
C THR A 8 -10.16 -5.88 -2.31
N SER A 9 -9.48 -5.09 -1.49
CA SER A 9 -9.39 -3.64 -1.67
C SER A 9 -8.54 -3.32 -2.89
N SER A 10 -9.06 -2.45 -3.75
CA SER A 10 -8.27 -1.86 -4.82
C SER A 10 -7.35 -0.77 -4.28
N ARG A 11 -6.39 -0.35 -5.09
CA ARG A 11 -5.50 0.76 -4.74
C ARG A 11 -6.25 2.06 -4.51
N ARG A 12 -7.32 2.28 -5.28
CA ARG A 12 -8.20 3.44 -5.16
C ARG A 12 -8.96 3.43 -3.83
N ASP A 13 -9.39 2.25 -3.37
CA ASP A 13 -10.02 2.11 -2.06
C ASP A 13 -9.04 2.46 -0.94
N LEU A 14 -7.79 2.02 -1.05
CA LEU A 14 -6.74 2.35 -0.07
C LEU A 14 -6.37 3.84 -0.08
N LEU A 15 -6.27 4.46 -1.25
CA LEU A 15 -6.04 5.91 -1.36
C LEU A 15 -7.16 6.69 -0.67
N SER A 16 -8.41 6.33 -0.93
CA SER A 16 -9.57 7.00 -0.34
C SER A 16 -9.70 6.75 1.16
N ALA A 17 -9.51 5.51 1.63
CA ALA A 17 -9.74 5.14 3.01
C ALA A 17 -8.70 5.73 3.98
N PHE A 18 -7.48 5.97 3.50
CA PHE A 18 -6.37 6.46 4.31
C PHE A 18 -5.94 7.89 3.98
N GLU A 19 -6.66 8.57 3.08
CA GLU A 19 -6.31 9.89 2.55
C GLU A 19 -4.87 9.92 2.01
N ALA A 20 -4.44 8.80 1.41
CA ALA A 20 -3.09 8.67 0.87
C ALA A 20 -3.00 9.45 -0.45
N THR A 21 -1.92 10.21 -0.60
CA THR A 21 -1.78 11.18 -1.69
C THR A 21 -1.27 10.55 -2.97
N LYS A 22 -0.62 9.38 -2.88
CA LYS A 22 -0.10 8.66 -4.05
C LYS A 22 0.04 7.16 -3.87
N ALA A 23 0.10 6.49 -5.02
CA ALA A 23 0.38 5.08 -5.20
C ALA A 23 1.73 4.91 -5.93
N VAL A 24 2.61 4.04 -5.43
CA VAL A 24 3.96 3.80 -6.01
C VAL A 24 4.17 2.32 -6.32
N GLY A 25 4.46 1.98 -7.59
CA GLY A 25 4.67 0.61 -8.06
C GLY A 25 3.50 0.04 -8.86
N GLU A 26 3.44 -1.28 -9.03
CA GLU A 26 2.45 -1.98 -9.86
C GLU A 26 1.11 -2.16 -9.13
N GLU A 27 -0.02 -2.24 -9.83
CA GLU A 27 -1.29 -2.59 -9.18
C GLU A 27 -1.39 -4.10 -8.95
N LEU A 28 -1.78 -4.50 -7.74
CA LEU A 28 -1.97 -5.90 -7.39
C LEU A 28 -3.46 -6.30 -7.55
N PRO A 29 -3.75 -7.49 -8.07
CA PRO A 29 -5.13 -7.98 -8.13
C PRO A 29 -5.64 -8.37 -6.73
N PRO A 30 -6.95 -8.31 -6.49
CA PRO A 30 -7.55 -8.82 -5.26
C PRO A 30 -7.25 -10.32 -5.08
N SER A 31 -7.05 -10.75 -3.85
CA SER A 31 -6.72 -12.14 -3.50
C SER A 31 -7.31 -12.53 -2.16
N TYR A 32 -8.17 -13.55 -2.17
CA TYR A 32 -8.71 -14.18 -0.96
C TYR A 32 -7.73 -15.15 -0.27
N ASN A 33 -6.55 -15.38 -0.85
CA ASN A 33 -5.57 -16.31 -0.32
C ASN A 33 -4.13 -15.83 -0.54
N ILE A 34 -3.76 -14.80 0.21
CA ILE A 34 -2.43 -14.23 0.22
C ILE A 34 -1.54 -15.10 1.11
N ALA A 35 -0.45 -15.61 0.53
CA ALA A 35 0.59 -16.34 1.25
C ALA A 35 1.65 -15.35 1.78
N PRO A 36 2.45 -15.73 2.80
CA PRO A 36 3.45 -14.82 3.39
C PRO A 36 4.47 -14.25 2.42
N THR A 37 4.72 -14.94 1.30
CA THR A 37 5.67 -14.53 0.26
C THR A 37 5.06 -13.73 -0.88
N LYS A 38 3.73 -13.53 -0.88
CA LYS A 38 3.07 -12.69 -1.89
C LYS A 38 3.19 -11.22 -1.49
N ARG A 39 3.45 -10.37 -2.49
CA ARG A 39 3.37 -8.91 -2.35
C ARG A 39 1.94 -8.49 -1.98
N VAL A 40 1.81 -7.41 -1.20
CA VAL A 40 0.54 -6.85 -0.75
C VAL A 40 0.63 -5.33 -0.74
N ASP A 41 -0.48 -4.65 -0.99
CA ASP A 41 -0.51 -3.19 -0.83
C ASP A 41 -0.48 -2.81 0.66
N VAL A 42 0.39 -1.87 1.01
CA VAL A 42 0.55 -1.30 2.35
C VAL A 42 0.50 0.21 2.29
N VAL A 43 -0.07 0.83 3.32
CA VAL A 43 -0.06 2.29 3.50
C VAL A 43 1.06 2.65 4.46
N LEU A 44 1.99 3.49 4.00
CA LEU A 44 3.13 3.96 4.78
C LEU A 44 3.22 5.48 4.71
N GLU A 45 3.60 6.10 5.83
CA GLU A 45 4.01 7.51 5.86
C GLU A 45 5.51 7.59 5.59
N GLY A 46 5.91 8.43 4.63
CA GLY A 46 7.31 8.61 4.29
C GLY A 46 7.55 9.76 3.34
N SER A 47 8.82 10.08 3.13
CA SER A 47 9.20 11.18 2.24
C SER A 47 8.63 10.95 0.83
N PRO A 48 8.00 11.96 0.21
CA PRO A 48 7.52 11.86 -1.16
C PRO A 48 8.65 11.79 -2.20
N SER A 49 9.85 12.26 -1.85
CA SER A 49 11.06 12.27 -2.68
C SER A 49 12.28 11.90 -1.84
N ASP A 50 13.40 11.53 -2.47
CA ASP A 50 14.69 11.37 -1.77
C ASP A 50 15.31 12.73 -1.37
N GLU A 51 14.66 13.83 -1.73
CA GLU A 51 15.06 15.16 -1.31
C GLU A 51 14.81 15.38 0.19
N PRO A 52 15.84 15.82 0.94
CA PRO A 52 15.69 16.12 2.37
C PRO A 52 14.83 17.37 2.58
N GLY A 53 14.03 17.37 3.65
CA GLY A 53 13.25 18.53 4.08
C GLY A 53 11.85 18.63 3.48
N VAL A 54 11.39 17.62 2.72
CA VAL A 54 9.98 17.53 2.31
C VAL A 54 9.17 16.81 3.38
N ASP A 55 7.99 17.35 3.70
CA ASP A 55 7.09 16.76 4.68
C ASP A 55 6.64 15.35 4.24
N PRO A 56 6.59 14.37 5.17
CA PRO A 56 6.18 13.03 4.86
C PRO A 56 4.69 12.99 4.50
N VAL A 57 4.35 12.12 3.54
CA VAL A 57 2.96 11.92 3.11
C VAL A 57 2.60 10.44 3.17
N ARG A 58 1.31 10.13 3.28
CA ARG A 58 0.79 8.76 3.17
C ARG A 58 0.83 8.27 1.73
N GLN A 59 1.33 7.06 1.54
CA GLN A 59 1.55 6.45 0.24
C GLN A 59 1.13 4.98 0.26
N VAL A 60 0.55 4.50 -0.83
CA VAL A 60 0.28 3.07 -1.05
C VAL A 60 1.43 2.42 -1.83
N LYS A 61 2.06 1.39 -1.28
CA LYS A 61 3.22 0.65 -1.86
C LYS A 61 3.01 -0.86 -1.80
N GLN A 62 3.80 -1.65 -2.54
CA GLN A 62 3.83 -3.12 -2.46
C GLN A 62 5.03 -3.67 -1.70
#